data_AF-A0AAE0VRF4-F1
#
_entry.id   AF-A0AAE0VRF4-F1
#
_cell.length_a   1.000
_cell.length_b   1.000
_cell.length_c   1.000
_cell.angle_alpha   90.00
_cell.angle_beta   90.00
_cell.angle_gamma   90.00
#
_symmetry.space_group_name_H-M   'P 1'
#
loop_
_entity.id
_entity.type
_entity.pdbx_description
1 polymer ?
#
loop_
_entity_poly.entity_id
_entity_poly.type
_entity_poly.pdbx_seq_one_letter_code
_entity_poly.pdbx_strand_id
1 'polypeptide(L)'
;MAACYGLFLLLVLPSLTQGQVPIPSRPLGFPYNLVSPLAKIYLDVYLGPLCPDSQAAFPTLIQVAEHYGPDNLRLNAHLFPLPYHRHAFDAAKIMESISHFNNEGSVHIDIFQIYNIETSDV
;
A
#
# COMPACT_ATOMS: atom_id res chain seq x y z
N MET A 1 -17.96 -25.99 -42.84
CA MET A 1 -17.85 -26.22 -41.39
C MET A 1 -16.53 -25.71 -40.79
N ALA A 2 -15.36 -26.02 -41.35
CA ALA A 2 -14.06 -25.53 -40.86
C ALA A 2 -13.91 -23.99 -40.82
N ALA A 3 -14.48 -23.27 -41.78
CA ALA A 3 -14.43 -21.81 -41.83
C ALA A 3 -15.16 -21.12 -40.66
N CYS A 4 -16.27 -21.72 -40.17
CA CYS A 4 -17.00 -21.17 -39.02
C CYS A 4 -16.22 -21.35 -37.72
N TYR A 5 -15.49 -22.46 -37.56
CA TYR A 5 -14.61 -22.68 -36.40
C TYR A 5 -13.40 -21.74 -36.41
N GLY A 6 -12.84 -21.46 -37.59
CA GLY A 6 -11.75 -20.49 -37.73
C GLY A 6 -12.17 -19.07 -37.36
N LEU A 7 -13.36 -18.63 -37.80
CA LEU A 7 -13.91 -17.32 -37.44
C LEU A 7 -14.25 -17.23 -35.95
N PHE A 8 -14.79 -18.31 -35.37
CA PHE A 8 -15.07 -18.39 -33.94
C PHE A 8 -13.78 -18.31 -33.10
N LEU A 9 -12.72 -19.03 -33.47
CA LEU A 9 -11.42 -18.96 -32.81
C LEU A 9 -10.82 -17.55 -32.89
N LEU A 10 -10.89 -16.90 -34.05
CA LEU A 10 -10.39 -15.52 -34.24
C LEU A 10 -11.13 -14.48 -33.37
N LEU A 11 -12.42 -14.68 -33.10
CA LEU A 11 -13.21 -13.78 -32.25
C LEU A 11 -13.05 -14.07 -30.74
N VAL A 12 -12.71 -15.30 -30.35
CA VAL A 12 -12.51 -15.69 -28.94
C VAL A 12 -11.12 -15.32 -28.43
N LEU A 13 -10.09 -15.37 -29.28
CA LEU A 13 -8.71 -15.02 -28.92
C LEU A 13 -8.52 -13.61 -28.33
N PRO A 14 -9.09 -12.51 -28.88
CA PRO A 14 -8.90 -11.18 -28.32
C PRO A 14 -9.56 -11.01 -26.93
N SER A 15 -10.62 -11.76 -26.63
CA SER A 15 -11.31 -11.74 -25.34
C SER A 15 -10.47 -12.31 -24.19
N LEU A 16 -9.43 -13.10 -24.49
CA LEU A 16 -8.49 -13.65 -23.50
C LEU A 16 -7.39 -12.67 -23.10
N THR A 17 -7.28 -11.51 -23.75
CA THR A 17 -6.21 -10.52 -23.49
C THR A 17 -6.55 -9.51 -22.39
N GLN A 18 -7.74 -9.60 -21.78
CA GLN A 18 -8.17 -8.82 -20.60
C GLN A 18 -7.61 -9.43 -19.30
N GLY A 19 -6.29 -9.64 -19.23
CA GLY A 19 -5.60 -10.18 -18.05
C GLY A 19 -4.60 -9.21 -17.42
N GLN A 20 -4.39 -8.03 -18.02
CA GLN A 20 -3.45 -7.05 -17.48
C GLN A 20 -4.10 -6.32 -16.29
N VAL A 21 -3.47 -6.46 -15.12
CA VAL A 21 -3.80 -5.62 -13.95
C VAL A 21 -3.53 -4.17 -14.36
N PRO A 22 -4.49 -3.25 -14.21
CA PRO A 22 -4.29 -1.86 -14.57
C PRO A 22 -3.07 -1.30 -13.82
N ILE A 23 -2.22 -0.56 -14.53
CA ILE A 23 -1.05 0.09 -13.93
C ILE A 23 -1.57 1.11 -12.91
N PRO A 24 -1.13 1.04 -11.64
CA PRO A 24 -1.53 2.02 -10.63
C PRO A 24 -1.21 3.44 -11.09
N SER A 25 -2.13 4.37 -10.85
CA SER A 25 -1.99 5.79 -11.22
C SER A 25 -0.93 6.52 -10.39
N ARG A 26 -0.49 5.92 -9.28
CA ARG A 26 0.55 6.43 -8.37
C ARG A 26 1.47 5.29 -7.92
N PRO A 27 2.72 5.58 -7.53
CA PRO A 27 3.57 4.61 -6.84
C PRO A 27 2.86 4.03 -5.62
N LEU A 28 3.14 2.76 -5.34
CA LEU A 28 2.61 2.06 -4.18
C LEU A 28 3.17 2.66 -2.88
N GLY A 29 2.38 2.51 -1.81
CA GLY A 29 2.73 2.97 -0.48
C GLY A 29 1.99 4.23 -0.04
N PHE A 30 2.33 4.65 1.17
CA PHE A 30 1.74 5.74 1.91
C PHE A 30 2.85 6.75 2.23
N PRO A 31 3.02 7.80 1.41
CA PRO A 31 3.98 8.84 1.69
C PRO A 31 3.59 9.59 2.97
N TYR A 32 4.59 9.80 3.83
CA TYR A 32 4.45 10.72 4.95
C TYR A 32 4.59 12.16 4.43
N ASN A 33 3.54 12.96 4.63
CA ASN A 33 3.39 14.33 4.13
C ASN A 33 3.48 14.46 2.59
N LEU A 34 3.40 15.71 2.11
CA LEU A 34 3.60 16.05 0.71
C LEU A 34 5.02 15.68 0.27
N VAL A 35 5.10 14.85 -0.76
CA VAL A 35 6.36 14.42 -1.35
C VAL A 35 7.01 15.59 -2.09
N SER A 36 8.16 16.06 -1.59
CA SER A 36 9.02 16.96 -2.37
C SER A 36 9.76 16.15 -3.45
N PRO A 37 9.69 16.54 -4.73
CA PRO A 37 10.49 15.92 -5.79
C PRO A 37 12.00 16.22 -5.63
N LEU A 38 12.37 17.14 -4.72
CA LEU A 38 13.74 17.54 -4.45
C LEU A 38 14.42 16.67 -3.36
N ALA A 39 13.67 15.79 -2.70
CA ALA A 39 14.20 14.87 -1.70
C ALA A 39 15.35 14.04 -2.27
N LYS A 40 16.50 14.10 -1.60
CA LYS A 40 17.72 13.37 -2.00
C LYS A 40 17.70 11.93 -1.52
N ILE A 41 17.03 11.67 -0.40
CA ILE A 41 16.95 10.37 0.25
C ILE A 41 15.51 9.86 0.17
N TYR A 42 15.37 8.63 -0.33
CA TYR A 42 14.12 7.90 -0.37
C TYR A 42 14.19 6.77 0.64
N LEU A 43 13.35 6.84 1.67
CA LEU A 43 13.25 5.83 2.72
C LEU A 43 11.92 5.09 2.56
N ASP A 44 11.97 3.93 1.91
CA ASP A 44 10.85 3.01 1.80
C ASP A 44 10.89 2.00 2.94
N VAL A 45 9.80 1.92 3.72
CA VAL A 45 9.69 1.03 4.87
C VAL A 45 8.52 0.06 4.69
N TYR A 46 8.73 -1.20 5.03
CA TYR A 46 7.70 -2.24 4.94
C TYR A 46 7.22 -2.57 6.34
N LEU A 47 5.96 -2.24 6.62
CA LEU A 47 5.39 -2.32 7.96
C LEU A 47 4.27 -3.35 7.99
N GLY A 48 4.34 -4.25 8.96
CA GLY A 48 3.26 -5.21 9.21
C GLY A 48 2.08 -4.51 9.88
N PRO A 49 0.88 -4.52 9.28
CA PRO A 49 -0.28 -3.83 9.86
C PRO A 49 -0.67 -4.38 11.24
N LEU A 50 -0.35 -5.66 11.48
CA LEU A 50 -0.59 -6.39 12.73
C LEU A 50 0.73 -6.84 13.40
N CYS A 51 1.84 -6.14 13.17
CA CYS A 51 3.13 -6.39 13.83
C CYS A 51 3.43 -5.36 14.94
N PRO A 52 3.72 -5.79 16.19
CA PRO A 52 3.92 -4.87 17.31
C PRO A 52 5.25 -4.12 17.19
N ASP A 53 6.27 -4.76 16.59
CA ASP A 53 7.55 -4.10 16.32
C ASP A 53 7.40 -3.02 15.23
N SER A 54 6.55 -3.26 14.23
CA SER A 54 6.23 -2.24 13.22
C SER A 54 5.51 -1.05 13.84
N GLN A 55 4.57 -1.31 14.75
CA GLN A 55 3.89 -0.27 15.53
C GLN A 55 4.89 0.53 16.38
N ALA A 56 5.78 -0.15 17.11
CA ALA A 56 6.77 0.49 17.97
C ALA A 56 7.80 1.31 17.18
N ALA A 57 8.17 0.86 15.97
CA ALA A 57 9.14 1.55 15.12
C ALA A 57 8.55 2.80 14.46
N PHE A 58 7.25 2.82 14.18
CA PHE A 58 6.62 3.87 13.37
C PHE A 58 6.80 5.29 13.91
N PRO A 59 6.59 5.60 15.20
CA PRO A 59 6.82 6.94 15.73
C PRO A 59 8.26 7.44 15.51
N THR A 60 9.26 6.56 15.60
CA THR A 60 10.65 6.90 15.36
C THR A 60 10.90 7.22 13.88
N LEU A 61 10.28 6.49 12.96
CA LEU A 61 10.37 6.77 11.52
C LEU A 61 9.79 8.15 11.19
N ILE A 62 8.69 8.52 11.84
CA ILE A 62 8.09 9.85 11.72
C ILE A 62 9.04 10.93 12.24
N GLN A 63 9.63 10.74 13.42
CA GLN A 63 10.64 11.67 13.97
C GLN A 63 11.84 11.84 13.03
N VAL A 64 12.30 10.77 12.37
CA VAL A 64 13.38 10.85 11.38
C VAL A 64 12.94 11.69 10.18
N ALA A 65 11.75 11.48 9.65
CA ALA A 65 11.23 12.25 8.52
C ALA A 65 11.05 13.73 8.88
N GLU A 66 10.54 14.04 10.07
CA GLU A 66 10.42 15.40 10.59
C GLU A 66 11.78 16.07 10.78
N HIS A 67 12.77 15.33 11.31
CA HIS A 67 14.11 15.86 11.57
C HIS A 67 14.82 16.32 10.28
N TYR A 68 14.73 15.53 9.20
CA TYR A 68 15.39 15.86 7.94
C TYR A 68 14.55 16.78 7.04
N GLY A 69 13.23 16.77 7.21
CA GLY A 69 12.29 17.57 6.43
C GLY A 69 12.07 17.04 4.99
N PRO A 70 11.00 17.51 4.34
CA PRO A 70 10.53 16.95 3.07
C PRO A 70 11.51 17.13 1.90
N ASP A 71 12.37 18.16 1.94
CA ASP A 71 13.35 18.43 0.88
C ASP A 71 14.62 17.56 0.96
N ASN A 72 14.84 16.84 2.06
CA ASN A 72 16.00 15.97 2.23
C ASN A 72 15.60 14.50 2.26
N LEU A 73 14.50 14.16 2.93
CA LEU A 73 14.06 12.78 3.12
C LEU A 73 12.58 12.61 2.77
N ARG A 74 12.30 11.68 1.86
CA ARG A 74 10.95 11.17 1.59
C ARG A 74 10.77 9.84 2.29
N LEU A 75 9.87 9.81 3.27
CA LEU A 75 9.43 8.56 3.91
C LEU A 75 8.19 8.03 3.20
N ASN A 76 8.22 6.74 2.82
CA ASN A 76 7.10 6.06 2.20
C ASN A 76 6.87 4.69 2.87
N ALA A 77 5.69 4.47 3.43
CA ALA A 77 5.35 3.23 4.11
C ALA A 77 4.61 2.27 3.18
N HIS A 78 4.97 1.00 3.21
CA HIS A 78 4.34 -0.08 2.44
C HIS A 78 3.72 -1.09 3.41
N LEU A 79 2.49 -1.51 3.13
CA LEU A 79 1.85 -2.56 3.91
C LEU A 79 2.47 -3.91 3.58
N PHE A 80 2.95 -4.61 4.61
CA PHE A 80 3.57 -5.91 4.48
C PHE A 80 2.87 -6.93 5.38
N PRO A 81 1.77 -7.54 4.92
CA PRO A 81 1.02 -8.50 5.73
C PRO A 81 1.87 -9.76 5.97
N LEU A 82 2.35 -9.90 7.21
CA LEU A 82 3.20 -11.01 7.61
C LEU A 82 2.39 -12.31 7.68
N PRO A 83 2.92 -13.45 7.19
CA PRO A 83 2.15 -14.70 7.04
C PRO A 83 1.78 -15.36 8.38
N TYR A 84 2.38 -14.92 9.49
CA TYR A 84 2.17 -15.47 10.83
C TYR A 84 1.18 -14.67 11.69
N HIS A 85 0.72 -13.50 11.23
CA HIS A 85 -0.34 -12.76 11.89
C HIS A 85 -1.69 -13.11 11.25
N ARG A 86 -2.64 -13.57 12.07
CA ARG A 86 -4.01 -13.86 11.61
C ARG A 86 -4.63 -12.58 11.07
N HIS A 87 -5.35 -12.66 9.95
CA HIS A 87 -6.00 -11.50 9.32
C HIS A 87 -5.07 -10.38 8.83
N ALA A 88 -3.74 -10.55 8.81
CA ALA A 88 -2.82 -9.50 8.35
C ALA A 88 -3.11 -9.04 6.92
N PHE A 89 -3.48 -9.97 6.03
CA PHE A 89 -3.86 -9.67 4.66
C PHE A 89 -5.18 -8.89 4.58
N ASP A 90 -6.15 -9.20 5.44
CA ASP A 90 -7.42 -8.48 5.47
C ASP A 90 -7.24 -7.07 6.06
N ALA A 91 -6.43 -6.93 7.11
CA ALA A 91 -6.03 -5.63 7.64
C ALA A 91 -5.35 -4.76 6.57
N ALA A 92 -4.41 -5.33 5.81
CA ALA A 92 -3.76 -4.61 4.71
C ALA A 92 -4.77 -4.12 3.63
N LYS A 93 -5.75 -4.96 3.26
CA LYS A 93 -6.81 -4.56 2.31
C LYS A 93 -7.69 -3.44 2.85
N ILE A 94 -8.09 -3.53 4.12
CA ILE A 94 -8.94 -2.53 4.77
C ILE A 94 -8.21 -1.18 4.76
N MET A 95 -6.93 -1.17 5.11
CA MET A 95 -6.11 0.05 5.11
C MET A 95 -5.97 0.67 3.72
N GLU A 96 -5.67 -0.14 2.70
CA GLU A 96 -5.62 0.34 1.31
C GLU A 96 -6.98 0.92 0.89
N SER A 97 -8.09 0.27 1.25
CA SER A 97 -9.43 0.74 0.92
C SER A 97 -9.76 2.08 1.59
N ILE A 98 -9.44 2.22 2.89
CA ILE A 98 -9.63 3.49 3.63
C ILE A 98 -8.84 4.62 2.97
N SER A 99 -7.59 4.36 2.58
CA SER A 99 -6.76 5.35 1.91
C SER A 99 -7.35 5.84 0.59
N HIS A 100 -8.02 4.96 -0.15
CA HIS A 100 -8.69 5.29 -1.40
C HIS A 100 -9.89 6.23 -1.16
N PHE A 101 -10.58 6.10 -0.02
CA PHE A 101 -11.71 6.99 0.30
C PHE A 101 -11.29 8.34 0.87
N ASN A 102 -10.17 8.39 1.59
CA ASN A 102 -9.76 9.61 2.27
C ASN A 102 -9.14 10.67 1.34
N ASN A 103 -8.91 10.39 0.04
CA ASN A 103 -8.29 11.29 -0.95
C ASN A 103 -6.93 11.89 -0.56
N GLU A 104 -6.46 11.62 0.66
CA GLU A 104 -5.16 11.98 1.17
C GLU A 104 -4.24 10.79 0.95
N GLY A 105 -3.42 10.87 -0.11
CA GLY A 105 -2.29 9.96 -0.28
C GLY A 105 -1.32 10.02 0.91
N SER A 106 -1.43 11.04 1.75
CA SER A 106 -0.86 11.09 3.09
C SER A 106 -1.88 10.50 4.06
N VAL A 107 -1.76 9.21 4.36
CA VAL A 107 -2.41 8.61 5.53
C VAL A 107 -1.73 9.22 6.75
N HIS A 108 -2.10 10.45 7.11
CA HIS A 108 -1.57 11.13 8.28
C HIS A 108 -2.27 10.67 9.56
N ILE A 109 -3.20 9.72 9.51
CA ILE A 109 -3.93 9.31 10.70
C ILE A 109 -3.84 7.79 10.82
N ASP A 110 -2.84 7.39 11.60
CA ASP A 110 -2.73 6.12 12.31
C ASP A 110 -2.90 4.83 11.47
N ILE A 111 -1.87 4.49 10.68
CA ILE A 111 -1.65 3.11 10.18
C ILE A 111 -1.85 2.06 11.29
N PHE A 112 -1.58 2.42 12.54
CA PHE A 112 -1.68 1.56 13.71
C PHE A 112 -2.84 1.90 14.66
N GLN A 113 -3.84 2.72 14.29
CA GLN A 113 -5.04 2.87 15.15
C GLN A 113 -5.82 1.56 15.23
N ILE A 114 -5.81 0.77 14.16
CA ILE A 114 -6.39 -0.59 14.12
C ILE A 114 -5.78 -1.47 15.22
N TYR A 115 -4.50 -1.25 15.54
CA TYR A 115 -3.79 -2.00 16.56
C TYR A 115 -4.31 -1.77 17.99
N ASN A 116 -4.80 -0.56 18.27
CA ASN A 116 -5.41 -0.24 19.56
C ASN A 116 -6.80 -0.86 19.72
N ILE A 117 -7.41 -1.35 18.64
CA ILE A 117 -8.66 -2.12 18.70
C ILE A 117 -8.35 -3.57 19.12
N GLU A 118 -7.33 -4.18 18.52
CA GLU A 118 -7.00 -5.60 18.76
C GLU A 118 -6.31 -5.87 20.11
N THR A 119 -5.64 -4.87 20.69
CA THR A 119 -5.04 -4.95 22.03
C THR A 119 -6.03 -4.67 23.17
N SER A 120 -7.25 -4.22 22.87
CA SER A 120 -8.30 -3.99 23.88
C SER A 120 -9.14 -5.22 24.21
N ASP A 121 -8.97 -6.30 23.42
CA ASP A 121 -9.69 -7.58 23.57
C ASP A 121 -8.84 -8.69 24.21
N VAL A 122 -7.73 -8.34 24.89
CA VAL A 122 -6.89 -9.28 25.66
C VAL A 122 -6.73 -8.83 27.11
#